data_AF-A0A1S4EK43-F1
#
_entry.id   AF-A0A1S4EK43-F1
#
_cell.length_a   1.000
_cell.length_b   1.000
_cell.length_c   1.000
_cell.angle_alpha   90.00
_cell.angle_beta   90.00
_cell.angle_gamma   90.00
#
_symmetry.space_group_name_H-M   'P 1'
#
loop_
_entity.id
_entity.type
_entity.pdbx_description
1 polymer ?
#
loop_
_entity_poly.entity_id
_entity_poly.type
_entity_poly.pdbx_seq_one_letter_code
_entity_poly.pdbx_strand_id
1 'polypeptide(L)' 'MHHKFVLIDSSLVLQGSMNWTTQACSGNYENVVITGTPGIVSAFRDHFDTLYTRLSEERQKLIKESEKISEKLSEKESWD' A
#
# COMPACT_ATOMS: atom_id res chain seq x y z
N MET A 1 0.31 -3.98 8.48
CA MET A 1 -0.03 -2.58 8.12
C MET A 1 -1.44 -2.27 8.63
N HIS A 2 -1.61 -1.28 9.54
CA HIS A 2 -2.92 -0.92 10.12
C HIS A 2 -3.26 0.58 9.94
N HIS A 3 -2.46 1.30 9.17
CA HIS A 3 -2.65 2.73 8.92
C HIS A 3 -3.77 2.93 7.90
N LYS A 4 -4.67 3.87 8.17
CA LYS A 4 -5.64 4.38 7.18
C LYS A 4 -5.39 5.87 7.03
N PHE A 5 -4.84 6.25 5.88
CA PHE A 5 -4.60 7.64 5.56
C PHE A 5 -4.59 7.85 4.05
N VAL A 6 -4.83 9.09 3.64
CA VAL A 6 -4.72 9.56 2.25
C VAL A 6 -3.85 10.81 2.21
N LEU A 7 -3.01 10.92 1.18
CA LEU A 7 -2.30 12.13 0.79
C LEU A 7 -2.97 12.71 -0.46
N ILE A 8 -3.31 14.00 -0.45
CA ILE A 8 -3.88 14.70 -1.61
C ILE A 8 -2.91 15.79 -2.03
N ASP A 9 -2.50 15.77 -3.31
CA ASP A 9 -1.66 16.77 -3.97
C ASP A 9 -0.39 17.19 -3.20
N SER A 10 0.15 16.28 -2.38
CA SER A 10 1.28 16.57 -1.47
C SER A 10 1.07 17.78 -0.55
N SER A 11 -0.18 18.15 -0.27
CA SER A 11 -0.53 19.34 0.52
C SER A 11 -1.53 19.06 1.64
N LEU A 12 -2.23 17.93 1.60
CA LEU A 12 -3.24 17.56 2.58
C LEU A 12 -3.09 16.09 2.99
N VAL A 13 -3.26 15.82 4.28
CA VAL A 13 -3.37 14.47 4.84
C VAL A 13 -4.73 14.30 5.47
N LEU A 14 -5.37 13.16 5.17
CA LEU A 14 -6.50 12.62 5.91
C LEU A 14 -6.03 11.40 6.68
N GLN A 15 -6.26 11.32 7.99
CA GLN A 15 -5.89 10.16 8.82
C GLN A 15 -6.88 9.94 9.95
N GLY A 16 -7.06 8.70 10.38
CA GLY A 16 -7.87 8.40 11.56
C GLY A 16 -8.08 6.91 11.81
N SER A 17 -9.17 6.58 12.50
CA SER A 17 -9.60 5.20 12.74
C SER A 17 -10.32 4.59 11.54
N MET A 18 -10.92 5.44 10.70
CA MET A 18 -11.83 5.06 9.63
C MET A 18 -11.17 4.12 8.61
N ASN A 19 -11.74 2.92 8.48
CA ASN A 19 -11.52 2.09 7.30
C ASN A 19 -12.39 2.61 6.14
N TRP A 20 -11.95 2.48 4.88
CA TRP A 20 -12.80 2.84 3.72
C TRP A 20 -13.78 1.72 3.37
N THR A 21 -14.75 1.51 4.26
CA THR A 21 -15.85 0.56 4.06
C THR A 21 -17.19 1.26 4.29
N THR A 22 -18.25 0.74 3.68
CA THR A 22 -19.61 1.28 3.87
C THR A 22 -20.01 1.31 5.34
N GLN A 23 -19.69 0.25 6.09
CA GLN A 23 -19.94 0.16 7.52
C GLN A 23 -19.22 1.26 8.32
N ALA A 24 -17.97 1.58 8.00
CA ALA A 24 -17.25 2.67 8.65
C ALA A 24 -17.82 4.05 8.32
N CYS A 25 -18.38 4.22 7.11
CA CYS A 25 -19.03 5.47 6.70
C CYS A 25 -20.38 5.72 7.38
N SER A 26 -21.18 4.68 7.64
CA SER A 26 -22.59 4.85 8.06
C SER A 26 -23.00 4.11 9.33
N GLY A 27 -22.13 3.27 9.89
CA GLY A 27 -22.50 2.38 11.00
C GLY A 27 -21.53 2.38 12.18
N ASN A 28 -20.26 2.78 11.98
CA ASN A 28 -19.29 2.88 13.06
C ASN A 28 -19.09 4.33 13.50
N TYR A 29 -18.71 4.51 14.75
CA TYR A 29 -18.14 5.76 15.22
C TYR A 29 -16.65 5.79 14.88
N GLU A 30 -16.31 6.54 13.83
CA GLU A 30 -14.95 6.70 13.35
C GLU A 30 -14.50 8.16 13.48
N ASN A 31 -13.19 8.38 13.56
CA ASN A 31 -12.62 9.71 13.47
C ASN A 31 -11.83 9.89 12.17
N VAL A 32 -11.87 11.11 11.62
CA VAL A 32 -11.02 11.56 10.51
C VAL A 32 -10.48 12.94 10.85
N VAL A 33 -9.15 13.07 10.84
CA VAL A 33 -8.42 14.32 10.98
C VAL A 33 -7.91 14.72 9.60
N ILE A 34 -8.17 15.97 9.23
CA ILE A 34 -7.73 16.55 7.96
C ILE A 34 -6.77 17.69 8.27
N THR A 35 -5.55 17.66 7.72
CA THR A 35 -4.55 18.70 7.98
C THR A 35 -3.66 18.94 6.77
N GLY A 36 -3.32 20.22 6.55
CA GLY A 36 -2.34 20.65 5.56
C GLY A 36 -1.04 21.16 6.18
N THR A 37 -0.80 20.86 7.46
CA THR A 37 0.43 21.30 8.15
C THR A 37 1.64 20.69 7.44
N PRO A 38 2.57 21.51 6.89
CA PRO A 38 3.62 21.01 5.99
C PRO A 38 4.49 19.89 6.59
N GLY A 39 4.85 20.03 7.87
CA GLY A 39 5.66 19.00 8.56
C GLY A 39 4.93 17.66 8.71
N ILE A 40 3.61 17.68 8.95
CA ILE A 40 2.81 16.46 9.03
C ILE A 40 2.68 15.82 7.65
N VAL A 41 2.37 16.63 6.64
CA VAL A 41 2.24 16.14 5.26
C VAL A 41 3.54 15.50 4.77
N SER A 42 4.69 16.14 5.02
CA SER A 42 6.00 15.57 4.69
C SER A 42 6.23 14.23 5.37
N ALA A 43 5.98 14.14 6.69
CA ALA A 43 6.19 12.90 7.43
C ALA A 43 5.34 11.73 6.91
N PHE A 44 4.07 11.97 6.56
CA PHE A 44 3.21 10.94 5.97
C PHE A 44 3.65 10.56 4.56
N ARG A 45 4.11 11.52 3.76
CA ARG A 45 4.66 11.27 2.43
C ARG A 45 5.91 10.39 2.50
N ASP A 46 6.88 10.76 3.32
CA ASP A 46 8.14 10.00 3.47
C ASP A 46 7.86 8.57 3.95
N HIS A 47 6.90 8.41 4.86
CA HIS A 47 6.46 7.09 5.32
C HIS A 47 5.80 6.27 4.21
N PHE A 48 4.93 6.90 3.40
CA PHE A 48 4.31 6.25 2.25
C PHE A 48 5.37 5.81 1.23
N ASP A 49 6.30 6.69 0.86
CA ASP A 49 7.35 6.41 -0.13
C ASP A 49 8.26 5.27 0.33
N THR A 50 8.60 5.22 1.63
CA THR A 50 9.35 4.12 2.23
C THR A 50 8.62 2.78 2.08
N LEU A 51 7.33 2.75 2.40
CA LEU A 51 6.50 1.54 2.28
C LEU A 51 6.33 1.11 0.83
N TYR A 52 6.05 2.07 -0.07
CA TYR A 52 5.82 1.82 -1.48
C TYR A 52 7.06 1.25 -2.16
N THR A 53 8.23 1.79 -1.85
CA THR A 53 9.53 1.31 -2.35
C THR A 53 9.76 -0.14 -1.91
N ARG A 54 9.71 -0.40 -0.60
CA ARG A 54 9.93 -1.73 -0.03
C ARG A 54 8.96 -2.77 -0.62
N LEU A 55 7.67 -2.47 -0.66
CA LEU A 55 6.65 -3.40 -1.18
C LEU A 55 6.79 -3.61 -2.69
N SER A 56 7.29 -2.61 -3.42
CA SER A 56 7.56 -2.75 -4.85
C SER A 56 8.75 -3.62 -5.12
N GLU A 57 9.83 -3.51 -4.35
CA GLU A 57 11.00 -4.39 -4.46
C GLU A 57 10.62 -5.85 -4.13
N GLU A 58 9.88 -6.06 -3.05
CA GLU A 58 9.38 -7.38 -2.66
C GLU A 58 8.49 -7.99 -3.75
N ARG A 59 7.56 -7.20 -4.32
CA ARG A 59 6.73 -7.62 -5.45
C ARG A 59 7.58 -8.04 -6.65
N GLN A 60 8.60 -7.25 -7.02
CA GLN A 60 9.46 -7.58 -8.16
C GLN A 60 10.26 -8.87 -7.95
N LYS A 61 10.70 -9.13 -6.72
CA LYS A 61 11.37 -10.39 -6.38
C LYS A 61 10.43 -11.58 -6.56
N LEU A 62 9.19 -11.48 -6.07
CA LEU A 62 8.19 -12.53 -6.21
C LEU A 62 7.83 -12.82 -7.67
N ILE A 63 7.73 -11.77 -8.51
CA ILE A 63 7.47 -11.94 -9.95
C ILE A 63 8.60 -12.75 -10.61
N LYS A 64 9.86 -12.37 -10.37
CA LYS A 64 11.03 -13.08 -10.94
C LYS A 64 11.10 -14.55 -10.48
N GLU A 65 10.78 -14.81 -9.22
CA GLU A 65 10.71 -16.17 -8.67
C GLU A 65 9.61 -16.99 -9.36
N SER A 66 8.43 -16.39 -9.58
CA SER A 66 7.32 -17.03 -10.30
C SER A 66 7.69 -17.37 -11.75
N GLU A 67 8.32 -16.44 -12.48
CA GLU A 67 8.75 -16.66 -13.87
C GLU A 67 9.73 -17.83 -13.98
N LYS A 68 10.72 -17.88 -13.07
CA LYS A 68 11.70 -18.95 -13.02
C LYS A 68 11.08 -20.32 -12.70
N ILE A 69 10.01 -20.35 -11.91
CA ILE A 69 9.26 -21.59 -11.63
C ILE A 69 8.50 -22.03 -12.88
N SER A 70 7.83 -21.10 -13.57
CA SER A 70 7.09 -21.41 -14.81
C SER A 70 8.00 -21.95 -15.92
N GLU A 71 9.18 -21.37 -16.11
CA GLU A 71 10.17 -21.86 -17.08
C GLU A 71 10.60 -23.31 -16.78
N LYS A 72 10.95 -23.61 -15.53
CA LYS A 72 11.33 -24.96 -15.10
C LYS A 72 10.21 -26.00 -15.26
N LEU A 73 8.96 -25.61 -15.06
CA LEU A 73 7.81 -26.49 -15.25
C LEU A 73 7.59 -26.80 -16.74
N SER A 74 7.69 -25.79 -17.60
CA SER A 74 7.61 -25.96 -19.07
C SER A 74 8.72 -26.86 -19.60
N GLU A 75 9.94 -26.74 -19.08
CA GLU A 75 11.04 -27.63 -19.47
C GLU A 75 10.74 -29.07 -19.06
N LYS A 76 10.16 -29.30 -17.88
CA LYS A 76 9.87 -30.64 -17.36
C LYS A 76 8.73 -31.35 -18.12
N GLU A 77 7.69 -30.63 -18.52
CA GLU A 77 6.57 -31.18 -19.31
C GLU A 77 6.97 -31.55 -20.75
N SER A 78 8.10 -31.03 -21.26
CA SER A 78 8.58 -31.34 -22.62
C SER A 78 9.29 -32.70 -22.75
N TRP A 79 9.55 -33.41 -21.65
CA TRP A 79 10.24 -34.71 -21.63
C TRP A 79 9.30 -35.92 -21.42
N ASP A 80 8.01 -35.68 -21.18
CA ASP A 80 6.95 -36.70 -21.13
C ASP A 80 6.24 -36.81 -22.50
#